data_AF-A0A660Q3Q5-F1
#
_entry.id   AF-A0A660Q3Q5-F1
#
_cell.length_a   1.000
_cell.length_b   1.000
_cell.length_c   1.000
_cell.angle_alpha   90.00
_cell.angle_beta   90.00
_cell.angle_gamma   90.00
#
_symmetry.space_group_name_H-M   'P 1'
#
loop_
_entity.id
_entity.type
_entity.pdbx_description
1 polymer ?
#
loop_
_entity_poly.entity_id
_entity_poly.type
_entity_poly.pdbx_seq_one_letter_code
_entity_poly.pdbx_strand_id
1 'polypeptide(L)'
;MNLAQLIGDGVEAFYLGRLTVSEGKFNDALKLSPRNIVANEYLNRIKALRQHPTDQADLEKDEKVWKIYLNALEHYRIGEYEQAIELWQEVLKYYPGNEQTLNNITQARLRLQSKE
;
A
#
# COMPACT_ATOMS: atom_id res chain seq x y z
N MET A 1 13.49 -17.04 16.76
CA MET A 1 12.36 -16.75 15.85
C MET A 1 12.21 -17.91 14.89
N ASN A 2 10.97 -18.33 14.63
CA ASN A 2 10.68 -19.35 13.62
C ASN A 2 10.14 -18.69 12.33
N LEU A 3 10.02 -19.47 11.26
CA LEU A 3 9.57 -18.96 9.95
C LEU A 3 8.20 -18.27 10.03
N ALA A 4 7.22 -18.86 10.73
CA ALA A 4 5.88 -18.31 10.83
C ALA A 4 5.86 -16.93 11.53
N GLN A 5 6.67 -16.77 12.58
CA GLN A 5 6.78 -15.50 13.29
C GLN A 5 7.47 -14.43 12.44
N LEU A 6 8.51 -14.79 11.68
CA LEU A 6 9.16 -13.85 10.75
C LEU A 6 8.22 -13.38 9.64
N ILE A 7 7.40 -14.28 9.11
CA ILE A 7 6.35 -13.91 8.14
C ILE A 7 5.31 -12.99 8.78
N GLY A 8 4.79 -13.34 9.96
CA GLY A 8 3.81 -12.52 10.68
C GLY A 8 4.31 -11.11 10.97
N ASP A 9 5.47 -11.00 11.63
CA ASP A 9 6.10 -9.71 11.95
C ASP A 9 6.41 -8.89 10.69
N GLY A 10 6.86 -9.54 9.62
CA GLY A 10 7.16 -8.88 8.35
C GLY A 10 5.92 -8.27 7.70
N VAL A 11 4.80 -9.01 7.72
CA VAL A 11 3.50 -8.55 7.21
C VAL A 11 2.96 -7.41 8.07
N GLU A 12 3.02 -7.52 9.40
CA GLU A 12 2.61 -6.44 10.31
C GLU A 12 3.42 -5.17 10.05
N ALA A 13 4.75 -5.28 10.00
CA ALA A 13 5.63 -4.16 9.71
C ALA A 13 5.36 -3.54 8.33
N PHE A 14 4.98 -4.34 7.33
CA PHE A 14 4.60 -3.86 6.00
C PHE A 14 3.36 -2.95 6.08
N TYR A 15 2.30 -3.41 6.76
CA TYR A 15 1.07 -2.64 6.91
C TYR A 15 1.22 -1.41 7.81
N LEU A 16 2.18 -1.44 8.75
CA LEU A 16 2.56 -0.26 9.55
C LEU A 16 3.49 0.72 8.79
N GLY A 17 3.78 0.48 7.51
CA GLY A 17 4.66 1.33 6.69
C GLY A 17 6.15 1.26 7.06
N ARG A 18 6.53 0.35 7.98
CA ARG A 18 7.91 0.16 8.44
C ARG A 18 8.68 -0.71 7.45
N LEU A 19 8.81 -0.24 6.21
CA LEU A 19 9.31 -1.03 5.08
C LEU A 19 10.71 -1.63 5.32
N THR A 20 11.60 -0.91 6.00
CA THR A 20 12.93 -1.43 6.37
C THR A 20 12.86 -2.57 7.37
N VAL A 21 11.98 -2.48 8.37
CA VAL A 21 11.78 -3.55 9.36
C VAL A 21 11.15 -4.76 8.68
N SER A 22 10.11 -4.52 7.86
CA SER A 22 9.41 -5.53 7.08
C SER A 22 10.37 -6.31 6.17
N GLU A 23 11.20 -5.61 5.41
CA GLU A 23 12.21 -6.22 4.54
C GLU A 23 13.20 -7.09 5.31
N GLY A 24 13.68 -6.62 6.47
CA GLY A 24 14.57 -7.40 7.34
C GLY A 24 13.94 -8.73 7.75
N LYS A 25 12.68 -8.70 8.17
CA LYS A 25 11.93 -9.90 8.59
C LYS A 25 11.74 -10.90 7.44
N PHE A 26 11.41 -10.43 6.24
CA PHE A 26 11.25 -11.30 5.07
C PHE A 26 12.59 -11.88 4.58
N ASN A 27 13.67 -11.11 4.63
CA ASN A 27 15.01 -11.63 4.32
C ASN A 27 15.43 -12.72 5.31
N ASP A 28 15.15 -12.54 6.61
CA ASP A 28 15.40 -13.58 7.61
C ASP A 28 14.51 -14.82 7.38
N ALA A 29 13.27 -14.64 6.95
CA ALA A 29 12.39 -15.75 6.57
C ALA A 29 12.96 -16.54 5.38
N LEU A 30 13.54 -15.86 4.38
CA LEU A 30 14.19 -16.51 3.23
C LEU A 30 15.48 -17.25 3.61
N LYS A 31 16.20 -16.85 4.67
CA LYS A 31 17.33 -17.64 5.18
C LYS A 31 16.87 -19.00 5.72
N LEU A 32 15.69 -19.07 6.34
CA LEU A 32 15.12 -20.32 6.86
C LEU A 32 14.43 -21.15 5.78
N SER A 33 13.79 -20.47 4.82
CA SER A 33 13.07 -21.10 3.70
C SER A 33 13.30 -20.29 2.41
N PRO A 34 14.37 -20.58 1.65
CA PRO A 34 14.76 -19.79 0.47
C PRO A 34 13.69 -19.68 -0.64
N ARG A 35 12.75 -20.63 -0.68
CA ARG A 35 11.63 -20.66 -1.65
C ARG A 35 10.30 -20.22 -1.05
N ASN A 36 10.30 -19.52 0.08
CA ASN A 36 9.07 -19.02 0.68
C ASN A 36 8.41 -17.99 -0.27
N ILE A 37 7.22 -18.32 -0.78
CA ILE A 37 6.49 -17.51 -1.76
C ILE A 37 6.08 -16.17 -1.13
N VAL A 38 5.57 -16.21 0.11
CA VAL A 38 5.08 -15.03 0.83
C VAL A 38 6.20 -14.01 1.02
N ALA A 39 7.35 -14.43 1.55
CA ALA A 39 8.47 -13.52 1.78
C ALA A 39 8.98 -12.87 0.47
N ASN A 40 9.12 -13.64 -0.60
CA ASN A 40 9.51 -13.11 -1.92
C ASN A 40 8.49 -12.11 -2.48
N GLU A 41 7.18 -12.40 -2.34
CA GLU A 41 6.14 -11.50 -2.82
C GLU A 41 6.18 -10.15 -2.11
N TYR A 42 6.29 -10.15 -0.77
CA TYR A 42 6.40 -8.90 -0.02
C TYR A 42 7.70 -8.15 -0.28
N LEU A 43 8.84 -8.83 -0.46
CA LEU A 43 10.09 -8.17 -0.84
C LEU A 43 9.99 -7.50 -2.21
N ASN A 44 9.31 -8.13 -3.17
CA ASN A 44 9.04 -7.51 -4.47
C ASN A 44 8.15 -6.27 -4.34
N ARG A 45 7.12 -6.31 -3.48
CA ARG A 45 6.29 -5.14 -3.18
C ARG A 45 7.11 -4.03 -2.54
N ILE A 46 7.92 -4.32 -1.53
CA ILE A 46 8.82 -3.34 -0.88
C ILE A 46 9.80 -2.75 -1.88
N LYS A 47 10.37 -3.58 -2.76
CA LYS A 47 11.27 -3.13 -3.81
C LYS A 47 10.56 -2.20 -4.80
N ALA A 48 9.34 -2.53 -5.23
CA ALA A 48 8.55 -1.67 -6.10
C ALA A 48 8.25 -0.31 -5.45
N LEU A 49 7.88 -0.32 -4.15
CA LEU A 49 7.67 0.90 -3.36
C LEU A 49 8.93 1.79 -3.29
N ARG A 50 10.13 1.20 -3.24
CA ARG A 50 11.40 1.93 -3.17
C ARG A 50 11.98 2.36 -4.51
N GLN A 51 11.75 1.58 -5.57
CA GLN A 51 12.26 1.86 -6.91
C GLN A 51 11.42 2.91 -7.63
N HIS A 52 10.15 3.03 -7.24
CA HIS A 52 9.24 4.06 -7.70
C HIS A 52 8.74 4.85 -6.50
N PRO A 53 9.57 5.72 -5.87
CA PRO A 53 9.05 6.75 -4.99
C PRO A 53 8.12 7.59 -5.87
N THR A 54 6.85 7.23 -5.85
CA THR A 54 5.87 7.79 -6.77
C THR A 54 5.31 8.99 -6.06
N ASP A 55 6.16 10.03 -6.07
CA ASP A 55 5.82 11.31 -5.53
C ASP A 55 4.54 11.78 -6.22
N GLN A 56 3.70 12.47 -5.46
CA GLN A 56 2.42 12.99 -5.92
C GLN A 56 2.55 13.74 -7.26
N ALA A 57 3.68 14.43 -7.48
CA ALA A 57 3.98 15.16 -8.70
C ALA A 57 4.07 14.28 -9.97
N ASP A 58 4.45 13.00 -9.86
CA ASP A 58 4.50 12.10 -11.02
C ASP A 58 3.12 11.50 -11.33
N LEU A 59 2.31 11.29 -10.29
CA LEU A 59 0.91 10.91 -10.44
C LEU A 59 0.09 12.03 -11.08
N GLU A 60 0.32 13.29 -10.68
CA GLU A 60 -0.37 14.47 -11.23
C GLU A 60 -0.09 14.71 -12.72
N LYS A 61 1.08 14.27 -13.22
CA LYS A 61 1.45 14.37 -14.64
C LYS A 61 0.82 13.28 -15.51
N ASP A 62 0.43 12.15 -14.94
CA ASP A 62 -0.35 11.13 -15.66
C ASP A 62 -1.82 11.55 -15.66
N GLU A 63 -2.25 12.26 -16.70
CA GLU A 63 -3.61 12.77 -16.82
C GLU A 63 -4.69 11.70 -16.66
N LYS A 64 -4.41 10.44 -17.02
CA LYS A 64 -5.40 9.36 -16.93
C LYS A 64 -5.55 8.93 -15.49
N VAL A 65 -4.44 8.63 -14.82
CA VAL A 65 -4.48 8.19 -13.42
C VAL A 65 -4.85 9.34 -12.49
N TRP A 66 -4.46 10.57 -12.82
CA TRP A 66 -4.84 11.76 -12.07
C TRP A 66 -6.35 11.99 -12.07
N LYS A 67 -7.03 11.76 -13.19
CA LYS A 67 -8.51 11.83 -13.24
C LYS A 67 -9.18 10.82 -12.32
N ILE A 68 -8.62 9.61 -12.21
CA ILE A 68 -9.14 8.58 -11.28
C ILE A 68 -8.96 9.07 -9.84
N TYR A 69 -7.79 9.61 -9.51
CA TYR A 69 -7.51 10.17 -8.18
C TYR A 69 -8.43 11.34 -7.82
N LEU A 70 -8.67 12.27 -8.75
CA LEU A 70 -9.59 13.38 -8.54
C LEU A 70 -11.04 12.92 -8.37
N ASN A 71 -11.45 11.90 -9.12
CA ASN A 71 -12.78 11.31 -8.96
C ASN A 71 -12.95 10.69 -7.57
N ALA A 72 -11.93 9.97 -7.09
CA ALA A 72 -11.93 9.41 -5.74
C ALA A 72 -12.06 10.50 -4.65
N LEU A 73 -11.40 11.65 -4.84
CA LEU A 73 -11.55 12.80 -3.93
C LEU A 73 -12.98 13.35 -3.92
N GLU A 74 -13.66 13.38 -5.06
CA GLU A 74 -15.05 13.85 -5.11
C GLU A 74 -15.99 12.90 -4.37
N HIS A 75 -15.89 11.59 -4.61
CA HIS A 75 -16.63 10.57 -3.86
C HIS A 75 -16.37 10.68 -2.35
N TYR A 76 -15.10 10.87 -1.95
CA TYR A 76 -14.74 11.07 -0.55
C TYR A 76 -15.41 12.31 0.04
N ARG A 77 -15.44 13.42 -0.70
CA ARG A 77 -16.02 14.70 -0.26
C ARG A 77 -17.52 14.61 -0.01
N ILE A 78 -18.24 13.84 -0.83
CA ILE A 78 -19.68 13.61 -0.66
C ILE A 78 -20.01 12.47 0.32
N GLY A 79 -18.97 11.84 0.89
CA GLY A 79 -19.11 10.82 1.92
C GLY A 79 -19.39 9.41 1.41
N GLU A 80 -19.16 9.17 0.12
CA GLU A 80 -19.19 7.88 -0.57
C GLU A 80 -17.81 7.21 -0.43
N TYR A 81 -17.52 6.73 0.78
CA TYR A 81 -16.18 6.30 1.15
C TYR A 81 -15.76 5.00 0.48
N GLU A 82 -16.69 4.07 0.25
CA GLU A 82 -16.45 2.82 -0.46
C GLU A 82 -16.00 3.08 -1.90
N GLN A 83 -16.73 3.92 -2.63
CA GLN A 83 -16.41 4.32 -4.00
C GLN A 83 -15.06 5.04 -4.08
N ALA A 84 -14.78 5.94 -3.14
CA ALA A 84 -13.48 6.61 -3.05
C ALA A 84 -12.33 5.60 -2.85
N ILE A 85 -12.52 4.60 -1.98
CA ILE A 85 -11.52 3.56 -1.73
C ILE A 85 -11.28 2.71 -2.99
N GLU A 86 -12.32 2.32 -3.72
CA GLU A 86 -12.19 1.53 -4.96
C GLU A 86 -11.36 2.29 -6.01
N LEU A 87 -11.65 3.57 -6.23
CA LEU A 87 -10.93 4.40 -7.19
C LEU A 87 -9.47 4.64 -6.77
N TRP A 88 -9.20 4.89 -5.49
CA TRP A 88 -7.81 4.99 -5.02
C TRP A 88 -7.05 3.67 -5.09
N GLN A 89 -7.71 2.52 -4.92
CA GLN A 89 -7.07 1.23 -5.18
C GLN A 89 -6.69 1.06 -6.65
N GLU A 90 -7.48 1.61 -7.58
CA GLU A 90 -7.12 1.65 -9.00
C GLU A 90 -5.89 2.53 -9.25
N VAL A 91 -5.82 3.71 -8.63
CA VAL A 91 -4.62 4.57 -8.68
C VAL A 91 -3.36 3.82 -8.21
N LEU A 92 -3.46 3.07 -7.11
CA LEU A 92 -2.34 2.29 -6.56
C LEU A 92 -1.91 1.11 -7.43
N LYS A 93 -2.69 0.69 -8.44
CA LYS A 93 -2.21 -0.29 -9.43
C LYS A 93 -1.10 0.29 -10.31
N TYR A 94 -1.10 1.61 -10.51
CA TYR A 94 -0.11 2.33 -11.32
C TYR A 94 0.96 2.99 -10.46
N TYR A 95 0.56 3.55 -9.32
CA TYR A 95 1.42 4.28 -8.38
C TYR A 95 1.37 3.63 -7.00
N PRO A 96 1.86 2.38 -6.84
CA PRO A 96 1.67 1.57 -5.63
C PRO A 96 2.29 2.18 -4.37
N GLY A 97 3.25 3.10 -4.52
CA GLY A 97 3.94 3.78 -3.44
C GLY A 97 3.47 5.21 -3.18
N ASN A 98 2.39 5.67 -3.80
CA ASN A 98 1.91 7.02 -3.56
C ASN A 98 1.33 7.15 -2.13
N GLU A 99 2.11 7.75 -1.24
CA GLU A 99 1.77 7.89 0.18
C GLU A 99 0.46 8.65 0.40
N GLN A 100 0.19 9.66 -0.42
CA GLN A 100 -1.03 10.46 -0.30
C GLN A 100 -2.28 9.62 -0.60
N THR A 101 -2.25 8.80 -1.65
CA THR A 101 -3.34 7.88 -1.99
C THR A 101 -3.55 6.83 -0.90
N LEU A 102 -2.47 6.26 -0.35
CA LEU A 102 -2.54 5.32 0.77
C LEU A 102 -3.15 5.96 2.03
N ASN A 103 -2.74 7.19 2.36
CA ASN A 103 -3.31 7.94 3.48
C ASN A 103 -4.80 8.25 3.25
N ASN A 104 -5.18 8.65 2.04
CA ASN A 104 -6.57 8.92 1.70
C ASN A 104 -7.48 7.70 1.89
N ILE A 105 -7.06 6.52 1.42
CA ILE A 105 -7.77 5.25 1.69
C ILE A 105 -7.92 5.00 3.19
N THR A 106 -6.87 5.26 3.96
CA THR A 106 -6.89 5.09 5.42
C THR A 106 -7.93 6.01 6.06
N GLN A 107 -7.98 7.29 5.66
CA GLN A 107 -8.97 8.24 6.16
C GLN A 107 -10.41 7.84 5.76
N ALA A 108 -10.63 7.39 4.52
CA ALA A 108 -11.94 6.92 4.09
C ALA A 108 -12.42 5.71 4.87
N ARG A 109 -11.54 4.74 5.16
CA ARG A 109 -11.88 3.58 6.00
C ARG A 109 -12.27 3.99 7.42
N LEU A 110 -11.54 4.94 8.03
CA LEU A 110 -11.88 5.46 9.35
C LEU A 110 -13.25 6.15 9.35
N ARG A 111 -13.52 6.95 8.31
CA ARG A 111 -14.81 7.64 8.16
C ARG A 111 -15.97 6.67 7.93
N LEU A 112 -15.75 5.63 7.14
CA LEU A 112 -16.72 4.58 6.89
C LEU A 112 -17.09 3.84 8.18
N GLN A 113 -16.09 3.42 8.96
CA GLN A 113 -16.31 2.77 10.27
C GLN A 113 -17.05 3.68 11.26
N SER A 114 -16.84 4.99 11.19
CA SER A 114 -17.54 5.95 12.06
C SER A 114 -18.99 6.25 11.67
N LYS A 115 -19.45 5.76 10.50
CA LYS A 115 -20.82 5.92 10.00
C LYS A 115 -21.73 4.72 10.32
N GLU A 116 -21.18 3.62 10.83
CA GLU A 116 -21.92 2.45 11.34
C GLU A 116 -22.34 2.66 12.80
#